data_AF-A0A413DNM4-F1
#
_entry.id   AF-A0A413DNM4-F1
#
_cell.length_a   1.000
_cell.length_b   1.000
_cell.length_c   1.000
_cell.angle_alpha   90.00
_cell.angle_beta   90.00
_cell.angle_gamma   90.00
#
_symmetry.space_group_name_H-M   'P 1'
#
loop_
_entity.id
_entity.type
_entity.pdbx_description
1 polymer ?
#
loop_
_entity_poly.entity_id
_entity_poly.type
_entity_poly.pdbx_seq_one_letter_code
_entity_poly.pdbx_strand_id
1 'polypeptide(L)'
;MIKLEHVVLASPEQMEFIIEGMRNPMNSWEKSDSEYLGCEIDETDLAEWFKLGKNDHSLMQCLSYAGTEHRKFMRMMPVYVRITAPLYWWKEFDTYKVGTVANSCSTMHKIQAKEFKLEDFSHEHMDIASETCLETTIGYLNLFRQSFLENHDKDIWWQIIQLLPSSYNQTRNVMMNYEVLVNIYKSRKDHKLDEWRNFCKWIEELPYSELITGGVE
;
A
#
# COMPACT_ATOMS: atom_id res chain seq x y z
N MET A 1 9.71 10.98 -1.76
CA MET A 1 9.61 10.02 -0.63
C MET A 1 8.20 9.44 -0.62
N ILE A 2 8.07 8.12 -0.54
CA ILE A 2 6.77 7.44 -0.49
C ILE A 2 5.96 7.87 0.74
N LYS A 3 4.65 8.06 0.59
CA LYS A 3 3.73 8.35 1.69
C LYS A 3 2.69 7.24 1.81
N LEU A 4 2.43 6.81 3.04
CA LEU A 4 1.49 5.75 3.40
C LEU A 4 0.52 6.35 4.42
N GLU A 5 -0.75 6.44 4.04
CA GLU A 5 -1.76 7.19 4.77
C GLU A 5 -3.07 6.39 4.84
N HIS A 6 -3.90 6.68 5.84
CA HIS A 6 -5.25 6.12 5.96
C HIS A 6 -5.28 4.58 5.83
N VAL A 7 -4.54 3.92 6.72
CA VAL A 7 -4.49 2.46 6.79
C VAL A 7 -5.79 1.96 7.43
N VAL A 8 -6.45 1.00 6.77
CA VAL A 8 -7.61 0.29 7.29
C VAL A 8 -7.30 -1.21 7.23
N LEU A 9 -7.51 -1.89 8.36
CA LEU A 9 -7.22 -3.30 8.55
C LEU A 9 -8.52 -4.10 8.68
N ALA A 10 -8.40 -5.42 8.83
CA ALA A 10 -9.53 -6.29 9.08
C ALA A 10 -10.34 -5.81 10.30
N SER A 11 -11.68 -5.78 10.16
CA SER A 11 -12.55 -5.52 11.30
C SER A 11 -12.51 -6.69 12.30
N PRO A 12 -12.95 -6.49 13.55
CA PRO A 12 -13.04 -7.56 14.52
C PRO A 12 -13.87 -8.78 14.04
N GLU A 13 -15.00 -8.54 13.37
CA GLU A 13 -15.83 -9.60 12.80
C GLU A 13 -15.12 -10.35 11.68
N GLN A 14 -14.32 -9.64 10.87
CA GLN A 14 -13.47 -10.26 9.87
C GLN A 14 -12.38 -11.12 10.53
N MET A 15 -11.76 -10.63 11.60
CA MET A 15 -10.74 -11.37 12.34
C MET A 15 -11.30 -12.64 12.99
N GLU A 16 -12.49 -12.58 13.60
CA GLU A 16 -13.19 -13.75 14.13
C GLU A 16 -13.44 -14.79 13.03
N PHE A 17 -14.00 -14.38 11.89
CA PHE A 17 -14.25 -15.26 10.76
C PHE A 17 -12.96 -15.91 10.20
N ILE A 18 -11.86 -15.16 10.16
CA ILE A 18 -10.54 -15.67 9.72
C ILE A 18 -10.03 -16.75 10.68
N ILE A 19 -10.17 -16.53 12.00
CA ILE A 19 -9.73 -17.48 13.03
C ILE A 19 -10.58 -18.74 13.02
N GLU A 20 -11.91 -18.61 12.90
CA GLU A 20 -12.79 -19.78 12.72
C GLU A 20 -12.36 -20.60 11.50
N GLY A 21 -12.11 -19.92 10.37
CA GLY A 21 -11.63 -20.53 9.14
C GLY A 21 -10.32 -21.29 9.30
N MET A 22 -9.37 -20.73 10.05
CA MET A 22 -8.09 -21.34 10.39
C MET A 22 -8.24 -22.63 11.19
N ARG A 23 -9.29 -22.74 12.02
CA ARG A 23 -9.54 -23.86 12.94
C ARG A 23 -10.38 -25.00 12.33
N ASN A 24 -11.00 -24.76 11.18
CA ASN A 24 -11.82 -25.74 10.44
C ASN A 24 -11.15 -27.11 10.23
N PRO A 25 -9.88 -27.22 9.79
CA PRO A 25 -9.29 -28.52 9.46
C PRO A 25 -9.25 -29.51 10.62
N MET A 26 -9.18 -29.01 11.86
CA MET A 26 -9.09 -29.81 13.08
C MET A 26 -10.38 -29.76 13.92
N ASN A 27 -11.46 -29.16 13.40
CA ASN A 27 -12.72 -28.94 14.12
C ASN A 27 -12.50 -28.34 15.53
N SER A 28 -11.59 -27.37 15.62
CA SER A 28 -10.99 -26.93 16.89
C SER A 28 -11.45 -25.55 17.34
N TRP A 29 -12.67 -25.15 16.97
CA TRP A 29 -13.26 -23.85 17.27
C TRP A 29 -13.30 -23.54 18.77
N GLU A 30 -13.66 -24.52 19.60
CA GLU A 30 -13.70 -24.41 21.07
C GLU A 30 -12.33 -24.12 21.73
N LYS A 31 -11.23 -24.18 20.96
CA LYS A 31 -9.88 -23.84 21.43
C LYS A 31 -9.48 -22.40 21.07
N SER A 32 -10.36 -21.64 20.42
CA SER A 32 -10.20 -20.20 20.19
C SER A 32 -10.16 -19.48 21.53
N ASP A 33 -9.21 -18.56 21.70
CA ASP A 33 -9.06 -17.75 22.90
C ASP A 33 -9.02 -16.24 22.58
N SER A 34 -9.39 -15.89 21.34
CA SER A 34 -9.58 -14.51 20.90
C SER A 34 -10.98 -14.02 21.23
N GLU A 35 -11.08 -12.75 21.60
CA GLU A 35 -12.30 -12.14 22.11
C GLU A 35 -12.61 -10.83 21.37
N TYR A 36 -13.87 -10.66 20.98
CA TYR A 36 -14.42 -9.37 20.58
C TYR A 36 -14.80 -8.59 21.85
N LEU A 37 -14.20 -7.43 22.05
CA LEU A 37 -14.37 -6.66 23.29
C LEU A 37 -15.56 -5.70 23.26
N GLY A 38 -16.23 -5.53 22.11
CA GLY A 38 -17.45 -4.72 21.99
C GLY A 38 -17.24 -3.21 22.19
N CYS A 39 -18.29 -2.43 21.92
CA CYS A 39 -18.32 -0.97 22.04
C CYS A 39 -18.65 -0.50 23.48
N GLU A 40 -17.84 -0.86 24.47
CA GLU A 40 -17.91 -0.23 25.80
C GLU A 40 -16.59 0.48 26.14
N ILE A 41 -16.08 1.27 25.20
CA ILE A 41 -14.89 2.08 25.44
C ILE A 41 -15.22 3.51 25.04
N ASP A 42 -15.18 4.38 26.05
CA ASP A 42 -15.27 5.83 25.96
C ASP A 42 -14.26 6.34 24.90
N GLU A 43 -14.59 7.44 24.22
CA GLU A 43 -14.03 7.92 22.92
C GLU A 43 -12.49 8.16 22.84
N THR A 44 -11.66 7.63 23.75
CA THR A 44 -10.22 7.92 23.84
C THR A 44 -9.26 6.78 23.49
N ASP A 45 -9.69 5.52 23.37
CA ASP A 45 -8.76 4.39 23.09
C ASP A 45 -9.20 3.52 21.91
N LEU A 46 -8.65 3.80 20.73
CA LEU A 46 -8.83 3.04 19.46
C LEU A 46 -8.18 1.64 19.47
N ALA A 47 -7.70 1.15 20.62
CA ALA A 47 -6.84 -0.04 20.70
C ALA A 47 -7.55 -1.36 21.06
N GLU A 48 -8.85 -1.36 21.39
CA GLU A 48 -9.43 -2.48 22.14
C GLU A 48 -10.77 -2.98 21.59
N TRP A 49 -10.89 -3.22 20.27
CA TRP A 49 -12.09 -3.86 19.72
C TRP A 49 -11.92 -5.37 19.49
N PHE A 50 -10.68 -5.84 19.34
CA PHE A 50 -10.38 -7.26 19.13
C PHE A 50 -9.11 -7.65 19.87
N LYS A 51 -9.19 -8.66 20.73
CA LYS A 51 -8.05 -9.19 21.46
C LYS A 51 -7.69 -10.56 20.89
N LEU A 52 -6.55 -10.64 20.22
CA LEU A 52 -6.02 -11.92 19.73
C LEU A 52 -5.51 -12.75 20.92
N GLY A 53 -6.08 -13.94 21.08
CA GLY A 53 -5.69 -14.91 22.09
C GLY A 53 -4.32 -15.55 21.80
N LYS A 54 -3.69 -16.10 22.84
CA LYS A 54 -2.36 -16.72 22.71
C LYS A 54 -2.41 -18.02 21.90
N ASN A 55 -3.47 -18.81 22.04
CA ASN A 55 -3.61 -20.05 21.28
C ASN A 55 -3.85 -19.74 19.80
N ASP A 56 -4.68 -18.74 19.50
CA ASP A 56 -4.91 -18.28 18.13
C ASP A 56 -3.65 -17.70 17.51
N HIS A 57 -2.94 -16.81 18.21
CA HIS A 57 -1.68 -16.24 17.75
C HIS A 57 -0.63 -17.31 17.47
N SER A 58 -0.45 -18.25 18.38
CA SER A 58 0.49 -19.37 18.20
C SER A 58 0.13 -20.24 16.99
N LEU A 59 -1.17 -20.50 16.77
CA LEU A 59 -1.63 -21.24 15.60
C LEU A 59 -1.38 -20.45 14.29
N MET A 60 -1.64 -19.14 14.28
CA MET A 60 -1.36 -18.27 13.13
C MET A 60 0.13 -18.30 12.76
N GLN A 61 1.02 -18.20 13.74
CA GLN A 61 2.46 -18.29 13.53
C GLN A 61 2.87 -19.66 12.96
N CYS A 62 2.44 -20.76 13.59
CA CYS A 62 2.72 -22.12 13.12
C CYS A 62 2.30 -22.33 11.66
N LEU A 63 1.10 -21.87 11.29
CA LEU A 63 0.60 -21.99 9.93
C LEU A 63 1.34 -21.08 8.95
N SER A 64 1.72 -19.86 9.36
CA SER A 64 2.56 -18.96 8.54
C SER A 64 3.89 -19.62 8.18
N TYR A 65 4.55 -20.26 9.16
CA TYR A 65 5.82 -20.96 8.96
C TYR A 65 5.70 -22.26 8.16
N ALA A 66 4.57 -22.97 8.27
CA ALA A 66 4.34 -24.22 7.54
C ALA A 66 4.24 -24.03 6.01
N GLY A 67 4.10 -22.79 5.54
CA GLY A 67 4.20 -22.43 4.12
C GLY A 67 2.86 -22.05 3.49
N THR A 68 2.90 -21.76 2.19
CA THR A 68 1.80 -21.14 1.43
C THR A 68 0.50 -21.95 1.42
N GLU A 69 0.59 -23.27 1.60
CA GLU A 69 -0.58 -24.16 1.65
C GLU A 69 -1.32 -24.11 2.99
N HIS A 70 -0.63 -23.71 4.06
CA HIS A 70 -1.13 -23.70 5.43
C HIS A 70 -1.60 -22.32 5.88
N ARG A 71 -0.98 -21.24 5.36
CA ARG A 71 -1.30 -19.86 5.74
C ARG A 71 -2.37 -19.17 4.88
N LYS A 72 -3.28 -19.95 4.29
CA LYS A 72 -4.36 -19.44 3.42
C LYS A 72 -5.22 -18.37 4.12
N PHE A 73 -5.32 -18.40 5.44
CA PHE A 73 -6.00 -17.40 6.26
C PHE A 73 -5.44 -15.98 6.05
N MET A 74 -4.13 -15.82 5.80
CA MET A 74 -3.50 -14.52 5.55
C MET A 74 -4.00 -13.83 4.26
N ARG A 75 -4.57 -14.61 3.33
CA ARG A 75 -5.22 -14.07 2.11
C ARG A 75 -6.54 -13.38 2.42
N MET A 76 -7.13 -13.70 3.58
CA MET A 76 -8.38 -13.15 4.08
C MET A 76 -8.17 -12.00 5.07
N MET A 77 -6.92 -11.63 5.38
CA MET A 77 -6.58 -10.45 6.21
C MET A 77 -6.35 -9.23 5.30
N PRO A 78 -7.37 -8.41 5.01
CA PRO A 78 -7.22 -7.27 4.11
C PRO A 78 -6.38 -6.16 4.75
N VAL A 79 -5.66 -5.44 3.89
CA VAL A 79 -5.01 -4.18 4.20
C VAL A 79 -5.40 -3.19 3.11
N TYR A 80 -6.05 -2.11 3.51
CA TYR A 80 -6.30 -0.97 2.66
C TYR A 80 -5.38 0.16 3.08
N VAL A 81 -4.72 0.80 2.11
CA VAL A 81 -3.84 1.92 2.38
C VAL A 81 -3.88 2.91 1.22
N ARG A 82 -3.82 4.19 1.55
CA ARG A 82 -3.57 5.23 0.55
C ARG A 82 -2.08 5.40 0.40
N ILE A 83 -1.57 5.11 -0.80
CA ILE A 83 -0.14 5.20 -1.10
C ILE A 83 0.07 6.36 -2.08
N THR A 84 1.02 7.24 -1.78
CA THR A 84 1.54 8.22 -2.73
C THR A 84 2.99 7.86 -3.06
N ALA A 85 3.25 7.52 -4.32
CA ALA A 85 4.56 7.07 -4.80
C ALA A 85 4.82 7.48 -6.26
N PRO A 86 6.09 7.53 -6.69
CA PRO A 86 6.46 7.86 -8.07
C PRO A 86 6.04 6.76 -9.05
N LEU A 87 5.79 7.11 -10.33
CA LEU A 87 5.36 6.17 -11.36
C LEU A 87 6.32 4.99 -11.54
N TYR A 88 7.63 5.20 -11.39
CA TYR A 88 8.60 4.09 -11.51
C TYR A 88 8.43 3.04 -10.42
N TRP A 89 8.03 3.43 -9.20
CA TRP A 89 7.74 2.51 -8.12
C TRP A 89 6.42 1.77 -8.40
N TRP A 90 5.40 2.49 -8.86
CA TRP A 90 4.11 1.89 -9.26
C TRP A 90 4.26 0.80 -10.32
N LYS A 91 5.13 1.00 -11.31
CA LYS A 91 5.42 -0.04 -12.33
C LYS A 91 5.89 -1.36 -11.72
N GLU A 92 6.69 -1.30 -10.66
CA GLU A 92 7.16 -2.48 -9.95
C GLU A 92 6.08 -3.05 -9.02
N PHE A 93 5.33 -2.17 -8.34
CA PHE A 93 4.23 -2.57 -7.45
C PHE A 93 3.11 -3.28 -8.22
N ASP A 94 2.80 -2.82 -9.43
CA ASP A 94 1.74 -3.37 -10.27
C ASP A 94 2.00 -4.84 -10.73
N THR A 95 3.18 -5.40 -10.43
CA THR A 95 3.48 -6.82 -10.65
C THR A 95 2.83 -7.75 -9.61
N TYR A 96 2.43 -7.24 -8.44
CA TYR A 96 1.82 -8.01 -7.36
C TYR A 96 0.28 -8.06 -7.52
N LYS A 97 -0.22 -8.87 -8.46
CA LYS A 97 -1.62 -8.90 -8.97
C LYS A 97 -2.78 -8.98 -7.95
N VAL A 98 -2.55 -9.37 -6.70
CA VAL A 98 -3.58 -9.33 -5.65
C VAL A 98 -3.54 -8.02 -4.86
N GLY A 99 -2.40 -7.32 -4.85
CA GLY A 99 -2.25 -5.94 -4.37
C GLY A 99 -2.56 -4.87 -5.43
N THR A 100 -2.99 -5.25 -6.64
CA THR A 100 -3.28 -4.30 -7.74
C THR A 100 -4.73 -3.83 -7.78
N VAL A 101 -5.57 -4.20 -6.81
CA VAL A 101 -6.90 -3.58 -6.70
C VAL A 101 -6.70 -2.18 -6.15
N ALA A 102 -6.40 -1.27 -7.07
CA ALA A 102 -6.15 0.12 -6.79
C ALA A 102 -7.24 0.98 -7.41
N ASN A 103 -7.76 1.93 -6.63
CA ASN A 103 -8.60 2.99 -7.16
C ASN A 103 -7.81 4.30 -7.12
N SER A 104 -7.67 4.92 -8.27
CA SER A 104 -6.99 6.20 -8.43
C SER A 104 -7.78 7.10 -9.37
N CYS A 105 -7.63 8.40 -9.18
CA CYS A 105 -8.10 9.36 -10.17
C CYS A 105 -7.36 9.10 -11.51
N SER A 106 -8.10 9.04 -12.62
CA SER A 106 -7.47 8.76 -13.91
C SER A 106 -6.55 9.90 -14.32
N THR A 107 -5.25 9.60 -14.44
CA THR A 107 -4.23 10.53 -14.94
C THR A 107 -4.68 11.14 -16.28
N MET A 108 -5.09 10.28 -17.21
CA MET A 108 -5.49 10.69 -18.57
C MET A 108 -6.63 11.71 -18.59
N HIS A 109 -7.52 11.69 -17.59
CA HIS A 109 -8.69 12.57 -17.55
C HIS A 109 -8.50 13.81 -16.67
N LYS A 110 -7.59 13.77 -15.70
CA LYS A 110 -7.51 14.78 -14.62
C LYS A 110 -6.13 15.38 -14.40
N ILE A 111 -5.10 14.95 -15.14
CA ILE A 111 -3.74 15.46 -14.96
C ILE A 111 -3.65 16.98 -15.16
N GLN A 112 -4.47 17.53 -16.06
CA GLN A 112 -4.54 18.96 -16.35
C GLN A 112 -5.35 19.78 -15.33
N ALA A 113 -6.02 19.12 -14.38
CA ALA A 113 -6.94 19.78 -13.45
C ALA A 113 -6.24 20.59 -12.35
N LYS A 114 -4.95 20.30 -12.10
CA LYS A 114 -4.09 21.00 -11.14
C LYS A 114 -2.81 21.43 -11.85
N GLU A 115 -2.25 22.55 -11.43
CA GLU A 115 -0.90 22.96 -11.79
C GLU A 115 0.15 21.97 -11.26
N PHE A 116 1.17 21.68 -12.08
CA PHE A 116 2.32 20.87 -11.70
C PHE A 116 3.29 21.69 -10.86
N LYS A 117 3.72 21.15 -9.72
CA LYS A 117 4.71 21.76 -8.84
C LYS A 117 5.86 20.78 -8.63
N LEU A 118 7.03 21.29 -8.22
CA LEU A 118 8.20 20.46 -7.93
C LEU A 118 7.89 19.37 -6.88
N GLU A 119 7.08 19.69 -5.87
CA GLU A 119 6.59 18.77 -4.82
C GLU A 119 5.77 17.58 -5.34
N ASP A 120 5.22 17.68 -6.56
CA ASP A 120 4.48 16.58 -7.19
C ASP A 120 5.43 15.51 -7.75
N PHE A 121 6.76 15.69 -7.66
CA PHE A 121 7.77 14.78 -8.19
C PHE A 121 8.74 14.28 -7.10
N SER A 122 9.23 13.05 -7.23
CA SER A 122 10.37 12.56 -6.45
C SER A 122 11.68 13.04 -7.09
N HIS A 123 12.42 13.90 -6.39
CA HIS A 123 13.65 14.56 -6.89
C HIS A 123 14.80 14.57 -5.88
N GLU A 124 14.69 13.81 -4.79
CA GLU A 124 15.60 13.85 -3.63
C GLU A 124 17.04 13.44 -3.93
N HIS A 125 17.25 12.74 -5.05
CA HIS A 125 18.56 12.27 -5.50
C HIS A 125 19.07 13.02 -6.73
N MET A 126 18.38 14.08 -7.17
CA MET A 126 18.80 14.88 -8.32
C MET A 126 19.92 15.83 -7.93
N ASP A 127 20.89 15.99 -8.84
CA ASP A 127 21.86 17.07 -8.78
C ASP A 127 21.31 18.34 -9.43
N ILE A 128 22.09 19.43 -9.38
CA ILE A 128 21.66 20.76 -9.88
C ILE A 128 21.23 20.71 -11.35
N ALA A 129 21.96 19.96 -12.19
CA ALA A 129 21.66 19.87 -13.61
C ALA A 129 20.34 19.13 -13.86
N SER A 130 20.13 18.01 -13.16
CA SER A 130 18.92 17.20 -13.25
C SER A 130 17.69 17.94 -12.71
N GLU A 131 17.85 18.65 -11.59
CA GLU A 131 16.79 19.48 -10.99
C GLU A 131 16.39 20.63 -11.92
N THR A 132 17.37 21.34 -12.51
CA THR A 132 17.11 22.39 -13.51
C THR A 132 16.34 21.84 -14.73
N CYS A 133 16.67 20.62 -15.18
CA CYS A 133 15.97 19.95 -16.27
C CYS A 133 14.52 19.62 -15.89
N LEU A 134 14.29 19.13 -14.67
CA LEU A 134 12.97 18.85 -14.14
C LEU A 134 12.12 20.13 -14.03
N GLU A 135 12.67 21.22 -13.47
CA GLU A 135 11.99 22.51 -13.36
C GLU A 135 11.60 23.06 -14.73
N THR A 136 12.51 22.98 -15.71
CA THR A 136 12.24 23.37 -17.10
C THR A 136 11.09 22.54 -17.68
N THR A 137 11.10 21.22 -17.45
CA THR A 137 10.05 20.30 -17.90
C THR A 137 8.71 20.65 -17.25
N ILE A 138 8.69 20.94 -15.94
CA ILE A 138 7.49 21.40 -15.22
C ILE A 138 6.95 22.70 -15.83
N GLY A 139 7.83 23.64 -16.18
CA GLY A 139 7.46 24.87 -16.87
C GLY A 139 6.73 24.61 -18.18
N TYR A 140 7.25 23.72 -19.03
CA TYR A 140 6.58 23.30 -20.26
C TYR A 140 5.28 22.54 -20.01
N LEU A 141 5.23 21.64 -19.03
CA LEU A 141 4.00 20.93 -18.66
C LEU A 141 2.89 21.92 -18.27
N ASN A 142 3.20 22.95 -17.50
CA ASN A 142 2.24 23.99 -17.11
C ASN A 142 1.84 24.91 -18.29
N LEU A 143 2.77 25.21 -19.20
CA LEU A 143 2.46 25.92 -20.44
C LEU A 143 1.43 25.14 -21.29
N PHE A 144 1.69 23.85 -21.53
CA PHE A 144 0.76 22.99 -22.27
C PHE A 144 -0.55 22.77 -21.52
N ARG A 145 -0.50 22.62 -20.19
CA ARG A 145 -1.70 22.55 -19.34
C ARG A 145 -2.59 23.76 -19.57
N GLN A 146 -2.04 24.97 -19.52
CA GLN A 146 -2.79 26.20 -19.70
C GLN A 146 -3.40 26.29 -21.10
N SER A 147 -2.59 26.02 -22.13
CA SER A 147 -3.06 26.05 -23.52
C SER A 147 -4.14 24.99 -23.80
N PHE A 148 -4.06 23.81 -23.17
CA PHE A 148 -5.10 22.79 -23.27
C PHE A 148 -6.41 23.20 -22.58
N LEU A 149 -6.34 23.88 -21.43
CA LEU A 149 -7.55 24.37 -20.76
C LEU A 149 -8.27 25.45 -21.56
N GLU A 150 -7.55 26.22 -22.37
CA GLU A 150 -8.12 27.26 -23.22
C GLU A 150 -8.70 26.70 -24.52
N ASN A 151 -7.97 25.79 -25.17
CA ASN A 151 -8.26 25.36 -26.55
C ASN A 151 -8.86 23.95 -26.66
N HIS A 152 -8.74 23.14 -25.61
CA HIS A 152 -9.12 21.72 -25.58
C HIS A 152 -8.53 20.86 -26.72
N ASP A 153 -7.37 21.28 -27.25
CA ASP A 153 -6.69 20.60 -28.35
C ASP A 153 -6.01 19.31 -27.87
N LYS A 154 -6.38 18.19 -28.50
CA LYS A 154 -5.87 16.87 -28.18
C LYS A 154 -4.36 16.74 -28.41
N ASP A 155 -3.79 17.46 -29.37
CA ASP A 155 -2.36 17.40 -29.68
C ASP A 155 -1.53 18.06 -28.55
N ILE A 156 -2.07 19.09 -27.91
CA ILE A 156 -1.48 19.72 -26.71
C ILE A 156 -1.57 18.78 -25.52
N TRP A 157 -2.72 18.11 -25.34
CA TRP A 157 -2.87 17.12 -24.28
C TRP A 157 -1.85 15.98 -24.41
N TRP A 158 -1.54 15.52 -25.63
CA TRP A 158 -0.49 14.53 -25.85
C TRP A 158 0.90 15.00 -25.37
N GLN A 159 1.21 16.29 -25.49
CA GLN A 159 2.48 16.83 -24.96
C GLN A 159 2.57 16.62 -23.45
N ILE A 160 1.48 16.90 -22.71
CA ILE A 160 1.43 16.70 -21.25
C ILE A 160 1.67 15.23 -20.89
N ILE A 161 0.99 14.31 -21.59
CA ILE A 161 1.08 12.88 -21.31
C ILE A 161 2.46 12.32 -21.63
N GLN A 162 3.04 12.69 -22.76
CA GLN A 162 4.31 12.12 -23.23
C GLN A 162 5.52 12.69 -22.50
N LEU A 163 5.44 13.94 -22.05
CA LEU A 163 6.52 14.58 -21.30
C LEU A 163 6.50 14.26 -19.81
N LEU A 164 5.40 13.71 -19.26
CA LEU A 164 5.26 13.46 -17.83
C LEU A 164 6.39 12.56 -17.29
N PRO A 165 7.28 13.09 -16.43
CA PRO A 165 8.36 12.31 -15.85
C PRO A 165 7.88 11.12 -15.03
N SER A 166 8.64 10.02 -15.05
CA SER A 166 8.36 8.84 -14.22
C SER A 166 8.51 9.11 -12.72
N SER A 167 9.13 10.21 -12.33
CA SER A 167 9.22 10.69 -10.95
C SER A 167 7.92 11.30 -10.43
N TYR A 168 6.91 11.52 -11.28
CA TYR A 168 5.62 12.08 -10.86
C TYR A 168 4.94 11.19 -9.82
N ASN A 169 4.56 11.78 -8.70
CA ASN A 169 3.92 11.10 -7.58
C ASN A 169 2.43 10.92 -7.86
N GLN A 170 1.96 9.68 -7.77
CA GLN A 170 0.56 9.33 -7.84
C GLN A 170 0.06 8.76 -6.53
N THR A 171 -1.10 9.26 -6.11
CA THR A 171 -1.85 8.72 -4.98
C THR A 171 -2.87 7.69 -5.47
N ARG A 172 -2.84 6.48 -4.90
CA ARG A 172 -3.83 5.42 -5.15
C ARG A 172 -4.32 4.84 -3.83
N ASN A 173 -5.61 4.54 -3.72
CA ASN A 173 -6.14 3.70 -2.65
C ASN A 173 -5.91 2.25 -3.07
N VAL A 174 -5.16 1.49 -2.29
CA VAL A 174 -4.75 0.13 -2.63
C VAL A 174 -5.35 -0.85 -1.64
N MET A 175 -5.92 -1.94 -2.13
CA MET A 175 -6.27 -3.12 -1.34
C MET A 175 -5.27 -4.24 -1.62
N MET A 176 -4.77 -4.83 -0.54
CA MET A 176 -3.93 -6.03 -0.54
C MET A 176 -4.27 -6.90 0.67
N ASN A 177 -3.49 -7.95 0.91
CA ASN A 177 -3.62 -8.78 2.11
C ASN A 177 -2.25 -9.22 2.62
N TYR A 178 -2.23 -9.82 3.81
CA TYR A 178 -0.99 -10.22 4.48
C TYR A 178 -0.18 -11.22 3.64
N GLU A 179 -0.81 -12.12 2.90
CA GLU A 179 -0.09 -13.05 2.00
C GLU A 179 0.66 -12.31 0.87
N VAL A 180 0.05 -11.26 0.30
CA VAL A 180 0.72 -10.41 -0.69
C VAL A 180 1.89 -9.66 -0.05
N LEU A 181 1.71 -9.14 1.16
CA LEU A 181 2.75 -8.45 1.90
C LEU A 181 3.96 -9.36 2.17
N VAL A 182 3.75 -10.66 2.45
CA VAL A 182 4.87 -11.61 2.60
C VAL A 182 5.73 -11.65 1.33
N ASN A 183 5.07 -11.74 0.17
CA ASN A 183 5.75 -11.83 -1.11
C ASN A 183 6.47 -10.51 -1.48
N ILE A 184 5.86 -9.38 -1.16
CA ILE A 184 6.47 -8.06 -1.33
C ILE A 184 7.68 -7.95 -0.42
N TYR A 185 7.52 -8.14 0.89
CA TYR A 185 8.58 -7.99 1.88
C TYR A 185 9.79 -8.86 1.53
N LYS A 186 9.58 -10.15 1.24
CA LYS A 186 10.63 -11.08 0.81
C LYS A 186 11.42 -10.58 -0.40
N SER A 187 10.75 -9.93 -1.36
CA SER A 187 11.37 -9.51 -2.62
C SER A 187 11.96 -8.10 -2.55
N ARG A 188 11.50 -7.25 -1.62
CA ARG A 188 11.70 -5.80 -1.66
C ARG A 188 12.42 -5.22 -0.43
N LYS A 189 12.59 -5.96 0.66
CA LYS A 189 13.24 -5.45 1.88
C LYS A 189 14.65 -4.88 1.65
N ASP A 190 15.43 -5.54 0.80
CA ASP A 190 16.81 -5.15 0.45
C ASP A 190 16.90 -4.43 -0.90
N HIS A 191 15.78 -3.89 -1.40
CA HIS A 191 15.72 -3.31 -2.73
C HIS A 191 16.59 -2.06 -2.86
N LYS A 192 16.98 -1.72 -4.09
CA LYS A 192 17.81 -0.52 -4.40
C LYS A 192 17.07 0.81 -4.22
N LEU A 193 15.75 0.79 -4.32
CA LEU A 193 14.91 1.99 -4.20
C LEU A 193 14.55 2.21 -2.74
N ASP A 194 14.79 3.42 -2.23
CA ASP A 194 14.49 3.76 -0.85
C ASP A 194 12.98 3.75 -0.56
N GLU A 195 12.13 3.98 -1.56
CA GLU A 195 10.67 3.86 -1.43
C GLU A 195 10.24 2.43 -1.10
N TRP A 196 10.89 1.41 -1.67
CA TRP A 196 10.62 0.01 -1.32
C TRP A 196 11.09 -0.33 0.08
N ARG A 197 12.24 0.20 0.50
CA ARG A 197 12.76 0.00 1.86
C ARG A 197 11.83 0.64 2.89
N ASN A 198 11.37 1.87 2.63
CA ASN A 198 10.42 2.57 3.49
C ASN A 198 9.06 1.87 3.51
N PHE A 199 8.60 1.32 2.37
CA PHE A 199 7.40 0.48 2.33
C PHE A 199 7.58 -0.79 3.19
N CYS A 200 8.74 -1.44 3.16
CA CYS A 200 8.99 -2.63 3.98
C CYS A 200 9.11 -2.30 5.47
N LYS A 201 9.68 -1.15 5.84
CA LYS A 201 9.64 -0.67 7.24
C LYS A 201 8.22 -0.45 7.72
N TRP A 202 7.36 0.12 6.89
CA TRP A 202 5.94 0.25 7.22
C TRP A 202 5.24 -1.12 7.39
N ILE A 203 5.61 -2.14 6.60
CA ILE A 203 5.10 -3.51 6.79
C ILE A 203 5.46 -4.03 8.20
N GLU A 204 6.65 -3.72 8.70
CA GLU A 204 7.11 -4.13 10.05
C GLU A 204 6.29 -3.49 11.17
N GLU A 205 5.67 -2.33 10.91
CA GLU A 205 4.82 -1.58 11.86
C GLU A 205 3.36 -2.07 11.88
N LEU A 206 2.95 -2.95 10.97
CA LEU A 206 1.59 -3.48 10.95
C LEU A 206 1.33 -4.43 12.14
N PRO A 207 0.09 -4.52 12.64
CA PRO A 207 -0.28 -5.54 13.63
C PRO A 207 0.05 -6.95 13.12
N TYR A 208 0.62 -7.79 13.98
CA TYR A 208 0.99 -9.15 13.61
C TYR A 208 2.00 -9.23 12.44
N SER A 209 2.87 -8.22 12.30
CA SER A 209 3.87 -8.15 11.21
C SER A 209 4.84 -9.33 11.21
N GLU A 210 5.03 -10.01 12.35
CA GLU A 210 5.82 -11.23 12.45
C GLU A 210 5.29 -12.36 11.56
N LEU A 211 3.99 -12.38 11.26
CA LEU A 211 3.40 -13.31 10.30
C LEU A 211 3.92 -13.05 8.88
N ILE A 212 4.27 -11.80 8.57
CA ILE A 212 4.74 -11.34 7.27
C ILE A 212 6.26 -11.49 7.15
N THR A 213 6.99 -11.00 8.16
CA THR A 213 8.45 -10.95 8.16
C THR A 213 9.10 -12.31 8.45
N GLY A 214 8.31 -13.27 8.95
CA GLY A 214 8.74 -14.62 9.26
C GLY A 214 9.48 -14.71 10.58
N GLY A 215 9.07 -13.92 11.58
CA GLY A 215 9.67 -13.88 12.91
C GLY A 215 11.18 -13.75 12.84
N VAL A 216 11.65 -12.57 12.43
CA VAL A 216 13.04 -12.21 12.67
C VAL A 216 13.15 -11.87 14.15
N GLU A 217 13.50 -12.87 14.97
CA GLU A 217 14.35 -12.64 16.14
C GLU A 217 15.80 -12.47 15.68
#